data_AF-A0A1L9PVL6-F1
#
_entry.id   AF-A0A1L9PVL6-F1
#
_cell.length_a   1.000
_cell.length_b   1.000
_cell.length_c   1.000
_cell.angle_alpha   90.00
_cell.angle_beta   90.00
_cell.angle_gamma   90.00
#
_symmetry.space_group_name_H-M   'P 1'
#
loop_
_entity.id
_entity.type
_entity.pdbx_description
1 polymer ?
#
loop_
_entity_poly.entity_id
_entity_poly.type
_entity_poly.pdbx_seq_one_letter_code
_entity_poly.pdbx_strand_id
1 'polypeptide(L)'
;MLSAAAARRTGSVFIRTPTSLSSRTIAFSTRPRPLQHLPKSNASIAYNHLRSSPPTFTRHVLNPSHQTRSLSYLQRTRLGLRQASKGIWRKNPVLLPFAIVSVIGATLFFAYIAYIEVTQNAPQYHKFPPTVANELRKAVYYTDVVLDPQHALKYYKSALKAALEVGMHPYSDEVVGIKLQVAKMLEQAGMAKPAIDLLERTKAELLAWVDTGRKAAAEKKENEEKHKKTAEESAKAKLDKTKAENAVQTKLEINNQQIIDTYEEIKRREEYDEQQRDKAMKKAVGICIKIADLYDSDFIQDPKKAEAAQEAAVELSLKELAYRQGSGLPVNGSSGGDDEKIAWLTRTDVVIALVELAQTYFASDNKADLSIPLFLRALEILRQEEGPNPTCRQVMLIGDVAAAMGGRAQLPFRVEDPEAARAQTIDNARQWAAKALEINERIPEGEKDEGCYVSCVHVKYTLGEFAEQQGKLKEAKKWYRQALDGAKDYAQRAADDPESGDLVALLEASLARVSKK
;
A
#
# COMPACT_ATOMS: atom_id res chain seq x y z
N MET A 1 -61.41 5.46 8.79
CA MET A 1 -60.75 6.41 7.87
C MET A 1 -59.35 6.70 8.40
N LEU A 2 -58.40 6.78 7.47
CA LEU A 2 -56.97 7.06 7.63
C LEU A 2 -56.10 5.91 8.17
N SER A 3 -55.70 5.06 7.21
CA SER A 3 -54.51 4.21 7.28
C SER A 3 -53.37 4.96 6.58
N ALA A 4 -52.26 5.20 7.26
CA ALA A 4 -51.07 5.84 6.71
C ALA A 4 -50.13 4.78 6.14
N ALA A 5 -49.91 4.83 4.83
CA ALA A 5 -49.08 3.90 4.08
C ALA A 5 -47.59 4.27 4.19
N ALA A 6 -46.78 3.27 4.55
CA ALA A 6 -45.32 3.32 4.54
C ALA A 6 -44.79 3.35 3.10
N ALA A 7 -43.99 4.36 2.77
CA ALA A 7 -43.25 4.44 1.51
C ALA A 7 -42.03 3.50 1.57
N ARG A 8 -41.98 2.53 0.65
CA ARG A 8 -40.88 1.58 0.46
C ARG A 8 -39.71 2.28 -0.26
N ARG A 9 -38.54 2.32 0.36
CA ARG A 9 -37.25 2.59 -0.30
C ARG A 9 -36.82 1.34 -1.07
N THR A 10 -36.72 1.43 -2.39
CA THR A 10 -35.99 0.46 -3.22
C THR A 10 -34.53 0.90 -3.26
N GLY A 11 -33.70 0.34 -2.39
CA GLY A 11 -32.26 0.58 -2.41
C GLY A 11 -31.60 -0.26 -3.50
N SER A 12 -30.94 0.41 -4.45
CA SER A 12 -29.91 -0.21 -5.28
C SER A 12 -28.75 -0.58 -4.35
N VAL A 13 -28.45 -1.88 -4.24
CA VAL A 13 -27.29 -2.36 -3.49
C VAL A 13 -26.08 -2.21 -4.41
N PHE A 14 -25.19 -1.28 -4.06
CA PHE A 14 -24.00 -0.99 -4.83
C PHE A 14 -22.94 -2.06 -4.60
N ILE A 15 -22.37 -2.57 -5.70
CA ILE A 15 -21.11 -3.30 -5.65
C ILE A 15 -20.04 -2.22 -5.45
N ARG A 16 -19.68 -1.92 -4.18
CA ARG A 16 -18.41 -1.23 -3.91
C ARG A 16 -17.32 -2.18 -4.40
N THR A 17 -16.38 -1.68 -5.20
CA THR A 17 -15.16 -2.42 -5.51
C THR A 17 -14.19 -2.18 -4.37
N PRO A 18 -13.53 -3.21 -3.82
CA PRO A 18 -12.60 -3.02 -2.72
C PRO A 18 -11.33 -2.39 -3.26
N THR A 19 -11.16 -1.07 -3.12
CA THR A 19 -9.83 -0.45 -3.11
C THR A 19 -9.21 -0.62 -1.73
N SER A 20 -9.08 -1.88 -1.28
CA SER A 20 -8.36 -2.17 -0.05
C SER A 20 -6.86 -2.29 -0.37
N LEU A 21 -6.10 -1.28 0.05
CA LEU A 21 -4.69 -1.47 0.35
C LEU A 21 -4.61 -2.55 1.43
N SER A 22 -4.13 -3.73 1.04
CA SER A 22 -3.95 -4.89 1.92
C SER A 22 -3.17 -4.52 3.19
N SER A 23 -3.89 -4.27 4.28
CA SER A 23 -3.33 -4.34 5.64
C SER A 23 -3.61 -5.74 6.16
N ARG A 24 -2.61 -6.64 6.00
CA ARG A 24 -2.62 -7.95 6.66
C ARG A 24 -2.77 -7.76 8.17
N THR A 25 -3.92 -8.15 8.70
CA THR A 25 -4.16 -8.25 10.15
C THR A 25 -4.14 -9.74 10.50
N ILE A 26 -3.08 -10.20 11.16
CA ILE A 26 -2.99 -11.54 11.71
C ILE A 26 -3.58 -11.48 13.13
N ALA A 27 -4.77 -12.05 13.31
CA ALA A 27 -5.37 -12.22 14.62
C ALA A 27 -4.70 -13.38 15.39
N PHE A 28 -4.23 -13.14 16.61
CA PHE A 28 -3.90 -14.20 17.57
C PHE A 28 -4.83 -14.13 18.78
N SER A 29 -5.57 -15.22 18.96
CA SER A 29 -6.41 -15.51 20.12
C SER A 29 -5.58 -15.66 21.39
N THR A 30 -5.98 -14.98 22.47
CA THR A 30 -5.42 -15.16 23.82
C THR A 30 -6.40 -15.91 24.73
N ARG A 31 -5.89 -16.88 25.49
CA ARG A 31 -6.33 -17.11 26.88
C ARG A 31 -5.13 -17.35 27.81
N PRO A 32 -5.11 -16.78 29.03
CA PRO A 32 -3.98 -16.86 29.96
C PRO A 32 -4.23 -17.81 31.14
N ARG A 33 -3.15 -18.27 31.82
CA ARG A 33 -3.01 -18.53 33.29
C ARG A 33 -1.77 -19.42 33.60
N PRO A 34 -1.28 -19.54 34.86
CA PRO A 34 -0.64 -18.52 35.70
C PRO A 34 0.72 -18.99 36.28
N LEU A 35 1.40 -18.07 36.97
CA LEU A 35 2.69 -18.21 37.68
C LEU A 35 2.69 -19.29 38.77
N GLN A 36 3.85 -19.95 38.99
CA GLN A 36 4.21 -20.49 40.32
C GLN A 36 5.73 -20.64 40.55
N HIS A 37 6.10 -20.43 41.80
CA HIS A 37 7.41 -20.10 42.36
C HIS A 37 8.43 -21.25 42.45
N LEU A 38 9.72 -20.87 42.39
CA LEU A 38 10.86 -21.63 42.91
C LEU A 38 11.04 -21.46 44.43
N PRO A 39 11.63 -22.45 45.10
CA PRO A 39 12.62 -22.15 46.13
C PRO A 39 13.92 -22.99 46.06
N LYS A 40 14.93 -22.39 46.72
CA LYS A 40 16.34 -22.71 46.88
C LYS A 40 16.62 -23.93 47.77
N SER A 41 17.83 -24.48 47.72
CA SER A 41 18.61 -24.81 48.94
C SER A 41 20.13 -24.92 48.66
N ASN A 42 20.90 -24.76 49.73
CA ASN A 42 22.30 -24.36 49.79
C ASN A 42 23.26 -25.52 50.14
N ALA A 43 24.52 -25.33 49.73
CA ALA A 43 25.82 -25.51 50.43
C ALA A 43 26.07 -26.65 51.46
N SER A 44 27.26 -27.26 51.38
CA SER A 44 28.36 -27.16 52.39
C SER A 44 29.51 -28.13 52.01
N ILE A 45 30.75 -27.65 51.84
CA ILE A 45 31.87 -27.53 52.81
C ILE A 45 32.44 -28.88 53.31
N ALA A 46 33.73 -29.13 53.05
CA ALA A 46 34.74 -29.50 54.06
C ALA A 46 36.15 -29.65 53.45
N TYR A 47 37.14 -29.39 54.30
CA TYR A 47 38.53 -28.99 54.06
C TYR A 47 39.52 -30.05 54.61
N ASN A 48 40.82 -29.85 54.29
CA ASN A 48 42.05 -30.23 55.05
C ASN A 48 42.57 -31.68 54.95
N HIS A 49 43.88 -32.01 55.06
CA HIS A 49 45.20 -31.34 55.14
C HIS A 49 46.31 -32.43 55.10
N LEU A 50 47.60 -32.00 55.06
CA LEU A 50 48.87 -32.67 55.48
C LEU A 50 49.66 -33.49 54.41
N ARG A 51 50.99 -33.69 54.42
CA ARG A 51 52.25 -32.98 54.84
C ARG A 51 53.45 -33.92 54.47
N SER A 52 54.58 -33.35 54.01
CA SER A 52 56.03 -33.74 54.12
C SER A 52 56.65 -35.12 53.70
N SER A 53 57.61 -35.03 52.74
CA SER A 53 59.02 -35.56 52.53
C SER A 53 59.67 -36.74 53.33
N PRO A 54 60.91 -37.26 52.99
CA PRO A 54 61.51 -37.92 51.79
C PRO A 54 62.19 -39.32 52.12
N PRO A 55 63.34 -39.78 51.53
CA PRO A 55 63.48 -40.84 50.50
C PRO A 55 64.22 -42.15 50.91
N THR A 56 64.19 -43.21 50.08
CA THR A 56 65.21 -44.28 50.05
C THR A 56 65.30 -44.96 48.67
N PHE A 57 66.54 -45.18 48.22
CA PHE A 57 66.96 -45.89 47.00
C PHE A 57 66.65 -47.40 47.06
N THR A 58 66.18 -48.00 45.95
CA THR A 58 66.69 -49.32 45.48
C THR A 58 66.24 -49.65 44.05
N ARG A 59 67.25 -50.00 43.23
CA ARG A 59 67.31 -50.99 42.13
C ARG A 59 66.24 -51.04 41.04
N HIS A 60 66.74 -50.86 39.82
CA HIS A 60 66.13 -51.16 38.53
C HIS A 60 65.51 -52.56 38.43
N VAL A 61 64.24 -52.61 38.01
CA VAL A 61 63.69 -53.66 37.15
C VAL A 61 62.92 -52.95 36.04
N LEU A 62 63.27 -53.25 34.80
CA LEU A 62 62.55 -52.78 33.60
C LEU A 62 61.11 -53.30 33.64
N ASN A 63 60.16 -52.39 33.85
CA ASN A 63 58.74 -52.63 33.62
C ASN A 63 58.33 -51.69 32.49
N PRO A 64 57.73 -52.19 31.39
CA PRO A 64 57.39 -51.35 30.25
C PRO A 64 56.40 -50.27 30.69
N SER A 65 56.77 -49.02 30.46
CA SER A 65 55.90 -47.87 30.68
C SER A 65 54.65 -48.03 29.82
N HIS A 66 53.50 -48.28 30.44
CA HIS A 66 52.23 -47.96 29.81
C HIS A 66 52.20 -46.45 29.64
N GLN A 67 52.50 -45.98 28.43
CA GLN A 67 52.26 -44.60 28.03
C GLN A 67 50.76 -44.32 28.17
N THR A 68 50.35 -43.75 29.30
CA THR A 68 49.01 -43.14 29.40
C THR A 68 49.05 -41.86 28.59
N ARG A 69 48.75 -41.97 27.30
CA ARG A 69 48.46 -40.80 26.47
C ARG A 69 47.32 -40.04 27.15
N SER A 70 47.59 -38.81 27.60
CA SER A 70 46.56 -37.93 28.12
C SER A 70 45.56 -37.68 27.00
N LEU A 71 44.38 -38.28 27.09
CA LEU A 71 43.31 -38.05 26.14
C LEU A 71 42.99 -36.56 26.10
N SER A 72 42.85 -36.03 24.89
CA SER A 72 42.45 -34.63 24.73
C SER A 72 41.09 -34.40 25.39
N TYR A 73 40.83 -33.16 25.80
CA TYR A 73 39.56 -32.79 26.44
C TYR A 73 38.34 -33.32 25.65
N LEU A 74 38.39 -33.22 24.32
CA LEU A 74 37.37 -33.74 23.41
C LEU A 74 37.24 -35.27 23.41
N GLN A 75 38.34 -36.02 23.52
CA GLN A 75 38.29 -37.48 23.62
C GLN A 75 37.70 -37.92 24.96
N ARG A 76 38.05 -37.24 26.05
CA ARG A 76 37.53 -37.52 27.39
C ARG A 76 36.03 -37.22 27.49
N THR A 77 35.57 -36.11 26.92
CA THR A 77 34.14 -35.77 26.91
C THR A 77 33.33 -36.76 26.08
N ARG A 78 33.81 -37.17 24.90
CA ARG A 78 33.14 -38.20 24.06
C ARG A 78 33.00 -39.55 24.78
N LEU A 79 34.05 -40.01 25.45
CA LEU A 79 34.00 -41.27 26.20
C LEU A 79 33.05 -41.16 27.41
N GLY A 80 33.09 -40.04 28.14
CA GLY A 80 32.18 -39.77 29.24
C GLY A 80 30.71 -39.77 28.81
N LEU A 81 30.39 -39.12 27.69
CA LEU A 81 29.05 -39.11 27.10
C LEU A 81 28.59 -40.52 26.68
N ARG A 82 29.48 -41.33 26.09
CA ARG A 82 29.17 -42.69 25.62
C ARG A 82 28.97 -43.68 26.76
N GLN A 83 29.68 -43.50 27.87
CA GLN A 83 29.55 -44.34 29.06
C GLN A 83 28.32 -43.93 29.88
N ALA A 84 28.06 -42.62 30.00
CA ALA A 84 26.86 -42.09 30.65
C ALA A 84 25.58 -42.44 29.88
N SER A 85 25.58 -42.38 28.54
CA SER A 85 24.37 -42.63 27.73
C SER A 85 23.83 -44.04 27.90
N LYS A 86 24.69 -45.07 27.95
CA LYS A 86 24.26 -46.47 28.12
C LYS A 86 23.60 -46.74 29.48
N GLY A 87 24.10 -46.10 30.54
CA GLY A 87 23.57 -46.28 31.89
C GLY A 87 22.25 -45.54 32.14
N ILE A 88 22.10 -44.34 31.55
CA ILE A 88 20.93 -43.48 31.75
C ILE A 88 19.71 -44.02 30.97
N TRP A 89 19.92 -44.54 29.76
CA TRP A 89 18.85 -45.09 28.90
C TRP A 89 18.08 -46.24 29.55
N ARG A 90 18.76 -47.07 30.34
CA ARG A 90 18.13 -48.19 31.06
C ARG A 90 17.35 -47.75 32.30
N LYS A 91 17.81 -46.68 32.97
CA LYS A 91 17.22 -46.18 34.21
C LYS A 91 15.97 -45.34 33.96
N ASN A 92 15.97 -44.54 32.89
CA ASN A 92 14.87 -43.62 32.56
C ASN A 92 14.48 -43.73 31.08
N PRO A 93 13.87 -44.86 30.66
CA PRO A 93 13.57 -45.13 29.24
C PRO A 93 12.50 -44.18 28.66
N VAL A 94 11.63 -43.61 29.49
CA VAL A 94 10.58 -42.68 29.06
C VAL A 94 11.03 -41.22 29.18
N LEU A 95 11.66 -40.83 30.30
CA LEU A 95 12.02 -39.42 30.56
C LEU A 95 13.08 -38.88 29.58
N LEU A 96 14.07 -39.70 29.22
CA LEU A 96 15.19 -39.29 28.38
C LEU A 96 14.79 -38.93 26.94
N PRO A 97 13.97 -39.70 26.20
CA PRO A 97 13.50 -39.27 24.88
C PRO A 97 12.66 -37.99 24.96
N PHE A 98 11.83 -37.81 25.99
CA PHE A 98 11.11 -36.54 26.20
C PHE A 98 12.04 -35.36 26.44
N ALA A 99 13.11 -35.54 27.22
CA ALA A 99 14.10 -34.48 27.43
C ALA A 99 14.84 -34.12 26.13
N ILE A 100 15.19 -35.10 25.30
CA ILE A 100 15.84 -34.86 24.00
C ILE A 100 14.89 -34.13 23.04
N VAL A 101 13.63 -34.59 22.94
CA VAL A 101 12.61 -33.92 22.11
C VAL A 101 12.33 -32.51 22.61
N SER A 102 12.32 -32.28 23.93
CA SER A 102 12.14 -30.95 24.52
C SER A 102 13.31 -30.02 24.18
N VAL A 103 14.56 -30.49 24.27
CA VAL A 103 15.73 -29.68 23.89
C VAL A 103 15.73 -29.36 22.40
N ILE A 104 15.41 -30.35 21.54
CA ILE A 104 15.30 -30.15 20.09
C ILE A 104 14.14 -29.20 19.76
N GLY A 105 12.99 -29.37 20.41
CA GLY A 105 11.83 -28.50 20.23
C GLY A 105 12.14 -27.06 20.65
N ALA A 106 12.83 -26.87 21.76
CA ALA A 106 13.24 -25.55 22.25
C ALA A 106 14.25 -24.87 21.31
N THR A 107 15.24 -25.60 20.77
CA THR A 107 16.19 -25.03 19.79
C THR A 107 15.53 -24.72 18.47
N LEU A 108 14.62 -25.57 17.97
CA LEU A 108 13.85 -25.29 16.76
C LEU A 108 12.92 -24.07 16.94
N PHE A 109 12.27 -23.96 18.10
CA PHE A 109 11.41 -22.81 18.43
C PHE A 109 12.23 -21.52 18.53
N PHE A 110 13.38 -21.54 19.19
CA PHE A 110 14.28 -20.39 19.25
C PHE A 110 14.82 -20.00 17.86
N ALA A 111 15.21 -20.99 17.04
CA ALA A 111 15.63 -20.76 15.66
C ALA A 111 14.50 -20.17 14.81
N TYR A 112 13.25 -20.58 15.03
CA TYR A 112 12.08 -20.04 14.35
C TYR A 112 11.80 -18.58 14.76
N ILE A 113 11.89 -18.25 16.05
CA ILE A 113 11.78 -16.85 16.52
C ILE A 113 12.91 -16.00 15.92
N ALA A 114 14.16 -16.48 15.97
CA ALA A 114 15.29 -15.78 15.38
C ALA A 114 15.13 -15.61 13.86
N TYR A 115 14.57 -16.62 13.18
CA TYR A 115 14.23 -16.55 11.76
C TYR A 115 13.20 -15.46 11.48
N ILE A 116 12.09 -15.42 12.22
CA ILE A 116 11.06 -14.36 12.08
C ILE A 116 11.67 -12.99 12.34
N GLU A 117 12.47 -12.83 13.39
CA GLU A 117 13.08 -11.54 13.73
C GLU A 117 14.00 -11.04 12.60
N VAL A 118 14.85 -11.92 12.06
CA VAL A 118 15.81 -11.57 10.99
C VAL A 118 15.12 -11.39 9.64
N THR A 119 14.09 -12.19 9.33
CA THR A 119 13.48 -12.20 7.98
C THR A 119 12.22 -11.34 7.85
N GLN A 120 11.49 -11.10 8.93
CA GLN A 120 10.25 -10.33 8.90
C GLN A 120 10.41 -8.97 9.61
N ASN A 121 10.99 -8.93 10.81
CA ASN A 121 11.02 -7.69 11.62
C ASN A 121 12.20 -6.76 11.31
N ALA A 122 13.40 -7.31 11.09
CA ALA A 122 14.59 -6.53 10.73
C ALA A 122 14.46 -5.75 9.40
N PRO A 123 13.92 -6.33 8.30
CA PRO A 123 13.79 -5.60 7.05
C PRO A 123 12.66 -4.56 7.04
N GLN A 124 11.74 -4.52 8.00
CA GLN A 124 10.70 -3.48 7.99
C GLN A 124 11.22 -2.08 8.30
N TYR A 125 12.34 -1.96 9.01
CA TYR A 125 12.89 -0.67 9.45
C TYR A 125 14.31 -0.39 8.95
N HIS A 126 14.84 -1.18 8.01
CA HIS A 126 16.21 -0.99 7.48
C HIS A 126 16.42 0.38 6.81
N LYS A 127 15.35 1.02 6.34
CA LYS A 127 15.38 2.37 5.75
C LYS A 127 15.52 3.47 6.82
N PHE A 128 15.24 3.15 8.08
CA PHE A 128 15.34 4.09 9.19
C PHE A 128 16.66 3.92 9.92
N PRO A 129 17.32 5.02 10.32
CA PRO A 129 18.44 4.95 11.23
C PRO A 129 18.00 4.32 12.57
N PRO A 130 18.92 3.68 13.32
CA PRO A 130 18.55 2.89 14.50
C PRO A 130 17.84 3.71 15.59
N THR A 131 18.16 5.02 15.70
CA THR A 131 17.51 5.93 16.65
C THR A 131 16.01 6.09 16.36
N VAL A 132 15.64 6.23 15.08
CA VAL A 132 14.26 6.38 14.63
C VAL A 132 13.55 5.02 14.66
N ALA A 133 14.20 3.97 14.16
CA ALA A 133 13.65 2.61 14.12
C ALA A 133 13.22 2.10 15.51
N ASN A 134 14.04 2.35 16.54
CA ASN A 134 13.75 1.90 17.90
C ASN A 134 12.49 2.56 18.48
N GLU A 135 12.28 3.85 18.24
CA GLU A 135 11.07 4.55 18.68
C GLU A 135 9.85 4.15 17.85
N LEU A 136 10.02 3.93 16.53
CA LEU A 136 8.93 3.46 15.66
C LEU A 136 8.45 2.05 16.04
N ARG A 137 9.34 1.12 16.37
CA ARG A 137 8.93 -0.22 16.83
C ARG A 137 8.05 -0.15 18.06
N LYS A 138 8.38 0.73 19.02
CA LYS A 138 7.52 0.97 20.20
C LYS A 138 6.18 1.56 19.80
N ALA A 139 6.18 2.56 18.92
CA ALA A 139 4.95 3.18 18.45
C ALA A 139 4.02 2.14 17.78
N VAL A 140 4.56 1.33 16.88
CA VAL A 140 3.82 0.27 16.16
C VAL A 140 3.31 -0.81 17.11
N TYR A 141 4.08 -1.18 18.14
CA TYR A 141 3.57 -2.08 19.19
C TYR A 141 2.30 -1.54 19.86
N TYR A 142 2.28 -0.25 20.22
CA TYR A 142 1.08 0.37 20.79
C TYR A 142 -0.03 0.62 19.76
N THR A 143 0.25 0.59 18.47
CA THR A 143 -0.77 0.67 17.41
C THR A 143 -1.42 -0.68 17.13
N ASP A 144 -0.62 -1.69 16.80
CA ASP A 144 -1.11 -2.96 16.24
C ASP A 144 -1.39 -4.03 17.31
N VAL A 145 -0.70 -3.99 18.46
CA VAL A 145 -0.82 -5.04 19.49
C VAL A 145 -1.79 -4.64 20.61
N VAL A 146 -1.62 -3.44 21.18
CA VAL A 146 -2.42 -2.98 22.33
C VAL A 146 -3.52 -2.00 21.92
N LEU A 147 -3.37 -1.31 20.79
CA LEU A 147 -4.18 -0.17 20.36
C LEU A 147 -4.38 0.88 21.48
N ASP A 148 -3.29 1.54 21.86
CA ASP A 148 -3.27 2.68 22.78
C ASP A 148 -2.76 3.94 22.07
N PRO A 149 -3.68 4.83 21.63
CA PRO A 149 -3.32 6.04 20.89
C PRO A 149 -2.44 7.01 21.68
N GLN A 150 -2.60 7.09 22.99
CA GLN A 150 -1.87 8.07 23.80
C GLN A 150 -0.39 7.71 23.88
N HIS A 151 -0.10 6.44 24.16
CA HIS A 151 1.27 5.95 24.19
C HIS A 151 1.87 5.90 22.78
N ALA A 152 1.12 5.43 21.78
CA ALA A 152 1.58 5.41 20.39
C ALA A 152 1.98 6.81 19.90
N LEU A 153 1.15 7.84 20.14
CA LEU A 153 1.46 9.23 19.77
C LEU A 153 2.74 9.76 20.44
N LYS A 154 3.02 9.37 21.68
CA LYS A 154 4.26 9.76 22.37
C LYS A 154 5.47 9.22 21.63
N TYR A 155 5.46 7.94 21.26
CA TYR A 155 6.57 7.31 20.54
C TYR A 155 6.69 7.80 19.09
N TYR A 156 5.58 8.03 18.38
CA TYR A 156 5.62 8.63 17.05
C TYR A 156 6.22 10.04 17.06
N LYS A 157 5.86 10.87 18.06
CA LYS A 157 6.48 12.20 18.22
C LYS A 157 7.98 12.11 18.50
N SER A 158 8.42 11.15 19.32
CA SER A 158 9.84 10.89 19.57
C SER A 158 10.55 10.46 18.29
N ALA A 159 9.93 9.59 17.48
CA ALA A 159 10.49 9.14 16.20
C ALA A 159 10.66 10.30 15.20
N LEU A 160 9.67 11.19 15.08
CA LEU A 160 9.77 12.38 14.23
C LEU A 160 10.87 13.35 14.70
N LYS A 161 11.04 13.54 16.00
CA LYS A 161 12.14 14.34 16.56
C LYS A 161 13.50 13.72 16.24
N ALA A 162 13.64 12.41 16.45
CA ALA A 162 14.86 11.69 16.13
C ALA A 162 15.18 11.75 14.62
N ALA A 163 14.16 11.73 13.75
CA ALA A 163 14.34 11.87 12.31
C ALA A 163 14.90 13.26 11.94
N LEU A 164 14.40 14.33 12.58
CA LEU A 164 14.92 15.69 12.41
C LEU A 164 16.37 15.82 12.92
N GLU A 165 16.68 15.24 14.08
CA GLU A 165 18.03 15.28 14.67
C GLU A 165 19.08 14.55 13.81
N VAL A 166 18.69 13.46 13.16
CA VAL A 166 19.56 12.72 12.22
C VAL A 166 19.62 13.38 10.84
N GLY A 167 18.83 14.44 10.60
CA GLY A 167 18.80 15.16 9.34
C GLY A 167 18.10 14.40 8.21
N MET A 168 17.13 13.53 8.53
CA MET A 168 16.28 12.92 7.51
C MET A 168 15.48 14.01 6.79
N HIS A 169 15.34 13.88 5.47
CA HIS A 169 14.60 14.85 4.67
C HIS A 169 13.13 14.91 5.13
N PRO A 170 12.59 16.08 5.52
CA PRO A 170 11.26 16.19 6.15
C PRO A 170 10.09 15.67 5.30
N TYR A 171 10.25 15.69 3.98
CA TYR A 171 9.25 15.24 3.02
C TYR A 171 9.61 13.90 2.35
N SER A 172 10.59 13.17 2.90
CA SER A 172 10.91 11.83 2.40
C SER A 172 9.75 10.85 2.61
N ASP A 173 9.74 9.76 1.85
CA ASP A 173 8.77 8.67 2.00
C ASP A 173 8.70 8.16 3.44
N GLU A 174 9.85 8.04 4.09
CA GLU A 174 9.99 7.57 5.46
C GLU A 174 9.32 8.52 6.44
N VAL A 175 9.65 9.81 6.40
CA VAL A 175 9.14 10.79 7.37
C VAL A 175 7.65 11.07 7.16
N VAL A 176 7.22 11.22 5.91
CA VAL A 176 5.80 11.38 5.59
C VAL A 176 5.03 10.09 5.95
N GLY A 177 5.64 8.93 5.71
CA GLY A 177 5.09 7.62 6.10
C GLY A 177 4.81 7.52 7.59
N ILE A 178 5.68 8.09 8.46
CA ILE A 178 5.41 8.16 9.90
C ILE A 178 4.13 8.98 10.18
N LYS A 179 3.94 10.13 9.51
CA LYS A 179 2.73 10.96 9.68
C LYS A 179 1.46 10.23 9.22
N LEU A 180 1.54 9.53 8.08
CA LEU A 180 0.42 8.72 7.57
C LEU A 180 0.08 7.54 8.50
N GLN A 181 1.10 6.88 9.06
CA GLN A 181 0.89 5.82 10.04
C GLN A 181 0.22 6.33 11.33
N VAL A 182 0.55 7.55 11.78
CA VAL A 182 -0.17 8.19 12.90
C VAL A 182 -1.64 8.42 12.54
N ALA A 183 -1.95 8.90 11.34
CA ALA A 183 -3.33 9.08 10.89
C ALA A 183 -4.09 7.74 10.85
N LYS A 184 -3.46 6.67 10.34
CA LYS A 184 -4.03 5.32 10.36
C LYS A 184 -4.30 4.81 11.77
N MET A 185 -3.37 5.00 12.70
CA MET A 185 -3.57 4.63 14.10
C MET A 185 -4.75 5.38 14.73
N LEU A 186 -4.88 6.69 14.45
CA LEU A 186 -6.01 7.49 14.92
C LEU A 186 -7.34 6.99 14.34
N GLU A 187 -7.37 6.63 13.05
CA GLU A 187 -8.52 6.02 12.40
C GLU A 187 -8.91 4.69 13.07
N GLN A 188 -7.96 3.78 13.28
CA GLN A 188 -8.21 2.49 13.94
C GLN A 188 -8.74 2.66 15.38
N ALA A 189 -8.35 3.74 16.05
CA ALA A 189 -8.85 4.10 17.37
C ALA A 189 -10.23 4.79 17.35
N GLY A 190 -10.88 4.93 16.18
CA GLY A 190 -12.15 5.66 16.01
C GLY A 190 -12.00 7.18 16.16
N MET A 191 -10.77 7.70 16.19
CA MET A 191 -10.46 9.13 16.32
C MET A 191 -10.34 9.79 14.94
N ALA A 192 -11.42 9.70 14.15
CA ALA A 192 -11.45 10.18 12.76
C ALA A 192 -11.18 11.69 12.63
N LYS A 193 -11.72 12.54 13.51
CA LYS A 193 -11.48 14.00 13.47
C LYS A 193 -10.00 14.37 13.64
N PRO A 194 -9.28 13.88 14.68
CA PRO A 194 -7.83 14.06 14.79
C PRO A 194 -7.05 13.52 13.59
N ALA A 195 -7.49 12.40 12.99
CA ALA A 195 -6.84 11.84 11.80
C ALA A 195 -6.97 12.81 10.60
N ILE A 196 -8.17 13.35 10.36
CA ILE A 196 -8.44 14.35 9.31
C ILE A 196 -7.58 15.60 9.53
N ASP A 197 -7.56 16.15 10.75
CA ASP A 197 -6.77 17.35 11.07
C ASP A 197 -5.27 17.14 10.78
N LEU A 198 -4.73 15.97 11.10
CA LEU A 198 -3.34 15.62 10.81
C LEU A 198 -3.08 15.49 9.30
N LEU A 199 -3.99 14.85 8.58
CA LEU A 199 -3.91 14.66 7.13
C LEU A 199 -4.01 16.01 6.38
N GLU A 200 -4.92 16.89 6.79
CA GLU A 200 -5.06 18.23 6.21
C GLU A 200 -3.78 19.05 6.40
N ARG A 201 -3.20 19.04 7.59
CA ARG A 201 -1.91 19.71 7.86
C ARG A 201 -0.79 19.12 7.02
N THR A 202 -0.69 17.79 6.98
CA THR A 202 0.36 17.09 6.21
C THR A 202 0.24 17.40 4.72
N LYS A 203 -0.97 17.40 4.16
CA LYS A 203 -1.24 17.80 2.78
C LYS A 203 -0.80 19.24 2.52
N ALA A 204 -1.19 20.18 3.39
CA ALA A 204 -0.85 21.59 3.24
C ALA A 204 0.68 21.82 3.24
N GLU A 205 1.40 21.14 4.14
CA GLU A 205 2.87 21.17 4.18
C GLU A 205 3.50 20.64 2.89
N LEU A 206 3.01 19.49 2.38
CA LEU A 206 3.51 18.89 1.15
C LEU A 206 3.30 19.81 -0.07
N LEU A 207 2.09 20.35 -0.23
CA LEU A 207 1.77 21.23 -1.35
C LEU A 207 2.58 22.53 -1.30
N ALA A 208 2.70 23.15 -0.12
CA ALA A 208 3.50 24.36 0.06
C ALA A 208 4.98 24.11 -0.31
N TRP A 209 5.53 22.95 0.07
CA TRP A 209 6.91 22.59 -0.27
C TRP A 209 7.10 22.31 -1.77
N VAL A 210 6.13 21.64 -2.42
CA VAL A 210 6.17 21.41 -3.87
C VAL A 210 6.11 22.75 -4.62
N ASP A 211 5.19 23.64 -4.25
CA ASP A 211 5.01 24.93 -4.91
C ASP A 211 6.23 25.84 -4.75
N THR A 212 6.79 25.92 -3.54
CA THR A 212 8.00 26.71 -3.27
C THR A 212 9.21 26.14 -4.02
N GLY A 213 9.38 24.81 -4.03
CA GLY A 213 10.45 24.15 -4.78
C GLY A 213 10.34 24.34 -6.30
N ARG A 214 9.12 24.30 -6.85
CA ARG A 214 8.87 24.56 -8.28
C ARG A 214 9.18 26.02 -8.66
N LYS A 215 8.78 26.98 -7.83
CA LYS A 215 9.11 28.40 -8.03
C LYS A 215 10.61 28.65 -8.01
N ALA A 216 11.31 28.12 -7.01
CA ALA A 216 12.77 28.23 -6.92
C ALA A 216 13.47 27.59 -8.13
N ALA A 217 13.00 26.44 -8.61
CA ALA A 217 13.54 25.81 -9.80
C ALA A 217 13.30 26.63 -11.08
N ALA A 218 12.13 27.27 -11.21
CA ALA A 218 11.83 28.15 -12.34
C ALA A 218 12.72 29.41 -12.33
N GLU A 219 12.87 30.06 -11.18
CA GLU A 219 13.76 31.23 -11.00
C GLU A 219 15.22 30.88 -11.32
N LYS A 220 15.69 29.69 -10.88
CA LYS A 220 17.03 29.20 -11.19
C LYS A 220 17.23 29.02 -12.69
N LYS A 221 16.28 28.39 -13.39
CA LYS A 221 16.32 28.22 -14.86
C LYS A 221 16.35 29.57 -15.59
N GLU A 222 15.53 30.52 -15.16
CA GLU A 222 15.51 31.86 -15.74
C GLU A 222 16.85 32.59 -15.55
N ASN A 223 17.44 32.50 -14.36
CA ASN A 223 18.74 33.10 -14.07
C ASN A 223 19.87 32.43 -14.88
N GLU A 224 19.87 31.11 -15.00
CA GLU A 224 20.82 30.37 -15.84
C GLU A 224 20.71 30.77 -17.32
N GLU A 225 19.49 30.93 -17.85
CA GLU A 225 19.27 31.39 -19.22
C GLU A 225 19.74 32.83 -19.42
N LYS A 226 19.48 33.73 -18.47
CA LYS A 226 20.00 35.11 -18.50
C LYS A 226 21.52 35.11 -18.50
N HIS A 227 22.16 34.34 -17.62
CA HIS A 227 23.61 34.23 -17.57
C HIS A 227 24.21 33.65 -18.86
N LYS A 228 23.57 32.65 -19.48
CA LYS A 228 23.98 32.11 -20.78
C LYS A 228 23.86 33.15 -21.88
N LYS A 229 22.74 33.87 -21.96
CA LYS A 229 22.53 34.95 -22.96
C LYS A 229 23.55 36.08 -22.79
N THR A 230 23.79 36.54 -21.56
CA THR A 230 24.82 37.57 -21.28
C THR A 230 26.23 37.04 -21.58
N ALA A 231 26.52 35.77 -21.28
CA ALA A 231 27.81 35.16 -21.62
C ALA A 231 28.01 35.06 -23.15
N GLU A 232 26.98 34.65 -23.89
CA GLU A 232 27.00 34.59 -25.36
C GLU A 232 27.11 35.98 -26.00
N GLU A 233 26.39 36.98 -25.49
CA GLU A 233 26.51 38.38 -25.92
C GLU A 233 27.90 38.94 -25.62
N SER A 234 28.46 38.66 -24.44
CA SER A 234 29.82 39.06 -24.09
C SER A 234 30.89 38.31 -24.90
N ALA A 235 30.64 37.06 -25.30
CA ALA A 235 31.51 36.29 -26.17
C ALA A 235 31.44 36.79 -27.62
N LYS A 236 30.24 37.14 -28.12
CA LYS A 236 30.04 37.78 -29.44
C LYS A 236 30.67 39.18 -29.49
N ALA A 237 30.49 39.99 -28.45
CA ALA A 237 31.13 41.31 -28.33
C ALA A 237 32.66 41.22 -28.21
N LYS A 238 33.19 40.15 -27.61
CA LYS A 238 34.64 39.84 -27.63
C LYS A 238 35.10 39.41 -29.02
N LEU A 239 34.33 38.57 -29.73
CA LEU A 239 34.62 38.12 -31.10
C LEU A 239 34.60 39.27 -32.13
N ASP A 240 33.73 40.25 -31.96
CA ASP A 240 33.69 41.47 -32.78
C ASP A 240 34.88 42.41 -32.49
N LYS A 241 35.46 42.35 -31.27
CA LYS A 241 36.71 43.05 -30.92
C LYS A 241 37.97 42.28 -31.34
N THR A 242 37.95 40.96 -31.40
CA THR A 242 39.06 40.10 -31.88
C THR A 242 38.94 39.72 -33.37
N LYS A 243 38.56 40.67 -34.22
CA LYS A 243 39.08 40.74 -35.60
C LYS A 243 40.38 41.56 -35.70
N ALA A 244 40.89 42.04 -34.58
CA ALA A 244 42.29 42.43 -34.40
C ALA A 244 42.87 41.62 -33.23
N GLU A 245 43.92 40.85 -33.53
CA GLU A 245 44.84 40.17 -32.59
C GLU A 245 44.38 38.85 -31.95
N ASN A 246 44.89 37.78 -32.56
CA ASN A 246 45.38 36.51 -32.02
C ASN A 246 44.55 35.78 -30.95
N ALA A 247 43.90 34.72 -31.44
CA ALA A 247 43.27 33.66 -30.67
C ALA A 247 44.27 32.92 -29.75
N VAL A 248 44.13 33.12 -28.44
CA VAL A 248 44.50 32.10 -27.46
C VAL A 248 43.22 31.51 -26.92
N GLN A 249 42.84 30.39 -27.53
CA GLN A 249 41.70 29.58 -27.16
C GLN A 249 42.03 28.83 -25.87
N THR A 250 42.01 29.55 -24.75
CA THR A 250 42.13 28.93 -23.44
C THR A 250 40.77 28.36 -23.09
N LYS A 251 40.53 27.11 -23.47
CA LYS A 251 39.49 26.29 -22.85
C LYS A 251 39.87 26.21 -21.37
N LEU A 252 39.20 27.01 -20.53
CA LEU A 252 39.34 26.95 -19.08
C LEU A 252 38.82 25.58 -18.63
N GLU A 253 39.69 24.59 -18.61
CA GLU A 253 39.44 23.30 -17.98
C GLU A 253 39.53 23.52 -16.46
N ILE A 254 38.38 23.49 -15.79
CA ILE A 254 38.31 23.55 -14.32
C ILE A 254 38.86 22.23 -13.79
N ASN A 255 40.18 22.14 -13.67
CA ASN A 255 40.90 20.95 -13.20
C ASN A 255 41.06 20.95 -11.67
N ASN A 256 39.97 21.22 -10.94
CA ASN A 256 39.93 21.10 -9.48
C ASN A 256 38.86 20.09 -9.08
N GLN A 257 39.30 18.89 -8.75
CA GLN A 257 38.45 17.74 -8.41
C GLN A 257 37.42 18.08 -7.30
N GLN A 258 37.80 18.89 -6.31
CA GLN A 258 36.90 19.27 -5.22
C GLN A 258 35.71 20.11 -5.69
N ILE A 259 35.89 20.94 -6.72
CA ILE A 259 34.82 21.77 -7.29
C ILE A 259 33.88 20.90 -8.13
N ILE A 260 34.43 19.89 -8.82
CA ILE A 260 33.64 18.93 -9.59
C ILE A 260 32.80 18.07 -8.64
N ASP A 261 33.42 17.49 -7.60
CA ASP A 261 32.73 16.62 -6.63
C ASP A 261 31.62 17.38 -5.88
N THR A 262 31.87 18.63 -5.49
CA THR A 262 30.85 19.48 -4.83
C THR A 262 29.70 19.84 -5.76
N TYR A 263 29.99 20.14 -7.03
CA TYR A 263 28.94 20.38 -8.03
C TYR A 263 28.10 19.12 -8.28
N GLU A 264 28.73 17.95 -8.38
CA GLU A 264 28.04 16.66 -8.53
C GLU A 264 27.18 16.32 -7.30
N GLU A 265 27.64 16.61 -6.08
CA GLU A 265 26.83 16.48 -4.87
C GLU A 265 25.61 17.41 -4.84
N ILE A 266 25.78 18.68 -5.23
CA ILE A 266 24.67 19.63 -5.34
C ILE A 266 23.65 19.12 -6.35
N LYS A 267 24.10 18.71 -7.53
CA LYS A 267 23.22 18.17 -8.57
C LYS A 267 22.45 16.92 -8.10
N ARG A 268 23.13 15.98 -7.44
CA ARG A 268 22.48 14.78 -6.87
C ARG A 268 21.42 15.13 -5.82
N ARG A 269 21.67 16.13 -4.98
CA ARG A 269 20.68 16.62 -3.99
C ARG A 269 19.48 17.26 -4.68
N GLU A 270 19.70 18.06 -5.71
CA GLU A 270 18.62 18.70 -6.47
C GLU A 270 17.72 17.67 -7.18
N GLU A 271 18.32 16.66 -7.81
CA GLU A 271 17.60 15.54 -8.43
C GLU A 271 16.81 14.73 -7.39
N TYR A 272 17.41 14.46 -6.22
CA TYR A 272 16.72 13.80 -5.12
C TYR A 272 15.53 14.62 -4.63
N ASP A 273 15.69 15.92 -4.41
CA ASP A 273 14.62 16.81 -3.97
C ASP A 273 13.50 16.90 -5.02
N GLU A 274 13.84 16.86 -6.31
CA GLU A 274 12.85 16.80 -7.40
C GLU A 274 12.03 15.51 -7.35
N GLN A 275 12.68 14.37 -7.18
CA GLN A 275 11.98 13.08 -7.01
C GLN A 275 11.10 13.09 -5.76
N GLN A 276 11.57 13.67 -4.65
CA GLN A 276 10.77 13.79 -3.43
C GLN A 276 9.55 14.72 -3.63
N ARG A 277 9.67 15.79 -4.44
CA ARG A 277 8.53 16.66 -4.78
C ARG A 277 7.47 15.95 -5.60
N ASP A 278 7.89 15.14 -6.58
CA ASP A 278 6.96 14.30 -7.35
C ASP A 278 6.20 13.34 -6.43
N LYS A 279 6.91 12.70 -5.49
CA LYS A 279 6.30 11.80 -4.51
C LYS A 279 5.37 12.53 -3.54
N ALA A 280 5.77 13.71 -3.08
CA ALA A 280 4.96 14.55 -2.21
C ALA A 280 3.65 14.97 -2.89
N MET A 281 3.69 15.32 -4.17
CA MET A 281 2.50 15.63 -4.97
C MET A 281 1.57 14.40 -5.10
N LYS A 282 2.11 13.24 -5.47
CA LYS A 282 1.33 11.98 -5.53
C LYS A 282 0.66 11.66 -4.20
N LYS A 283 1.40 11.76 -3.08
CA LYS A 283 0.85 11.56 -1.73
C LYS A 283 -0.20 12.60 -1.37
N ALA A 284 -0.05 13.86 -1.76
CA ALA A 284 -1.04 14.90 -1.48
C ALA A 284 -2.40 14.58 -2.11
N VAL A 285 -2.41 14.04 -3.34
CA VAL A 285 -3.64 13.53 -4.00
C VAL A 285 -4.23 12.35 -3.20
N GLY A 286 -3.41 11.36 -2.84
CA GLY A 286 -3.87 10.22 -2.04
C GLY A 286 -4.39 10.62 -0.64
N ILE A 287 -3.82 11.66 -0.03
CA ILE A 287 -4.32 12.22 1.24
C ILE A 287 -5.71 12.85 1.05
N CYS A 288 -5.99 13.52 -0.07
CA CYS A 288 -7.33 14.04 -0.35
C CYS A 288 -8.38 12.92 -0.41
N ILE A 289 -8.06 11.83 -1.12
CA ILE A 289 -8.91 10.64 -1.21
C ILE A 289 -9.16 10.08 0.20
N LYS A 290 -8.09 9.89 0.98
CA LYS A 290 -8.21 9.35 2.35
C LYS A 290 -9.03 10.25 3.27
N ILE A 291 -8.91 11.58 3.14
CA ILE A 291 -9.74 12.52 3.88
C ILE A 291 -11.22 12.34 3.50
N ALA A 292 -11.52 12.11 2.22
CA ALA A 292 -12.88 11.84 1.77
C ALA A 292 -13.45 10.57 2.42
N ASP A 293 -12.68 9.47 2.42
CA ASP A 293 -13.08 8.21 3.07
C ASP A 293 -13.38 8.41 4.56
N LEU A 294 -12.55 9.20 5.27
CA LEU A 294 -12.77 9.49 6.68
C LEU A 294 -14.04 10.31 6.91
N TYR A 295 -14.37 11.24 6.01
CA TYR A 295 -15.63 11.99 6.08
C TYR A 295 -16.85 11.12 5.74
N ASP A 296 -16.74 10.19 4.80
CA ASP A 296 -17.80 9.24 4.43
C ASP A 296 -17.97 8.10 5.46
N SER A 297 -16.95 7.86 6.29
CA SER A 297 -16.96 6.79 7.29
C SER A 297 -18.13 6.91 8.28
N ASP A 298 -18.52 5.77 8.85
CA ASP A 298 -19.57 5.68 9.89
C ASP A 298 -19.29 6.55 11.13
N PHE A 299 -18.04 6.97 11.34
CA PHE A 299 -17.65 7.81 12.46
C PHE A 299 -18.00 9.29 12.26
N ILE A 300 -18.00 9.78 11.02
CA ILE A 300 -18.18 11.22 10.70
C ILE A 300 -19.48 11.48 9.95
N GLN A 301 -19.79 10.68 8.92
CA GLN A 301 -21.00 10.78 8.11
C GLN A 301 -21.27 12.20 7.56
N ASP A 302 -20.24 12.82 6.98
CA ASP A 302 -20.33 14.13 6.32
C ASP A 302 -20.06 14.01 4.81
N PRO A 303 -21.05 13.54 4.02
CA PRO A 303 -20.87 13.26 2.60
C PRO A 303 -20.54 14.53 1.79
N LYS A 304 -20.91 15.72 2.28
CA LYS A 304 -20.58 16.99 1.62
C LYS A 304 -19.10 17.30 1.69
N LYS A 305 -18.48 17.06 2.86
CA LYS A 305 -17.03 17.22 3.00
C LYS A 305 -16.25 16.10 2.33
N ALA A 306 -16.81 14.89 2.31
CA ALA A 306 -16.24 13.79 1.53
C ALA A 306 -16.17 14.15 0.04
N GLU A 307 -17.28 14.62 -0.51
CA GLU A 307 -17.38 15.12 -1.89
C GLU A 307 -16.37 16.25 -2.15
N ALA A 308 -16.32 17.28 -1.30
CA ALA A 308 -15.37 18.38 -1.46
C ALA A 308 -13.90 17.93 -1.43
N ALA A 309 -13.57 16.91 -0.65
CA ALA A 309 -12.23 16.33 -0.62
C ALA A 309 -11.90 15.53 -1.89
N GLN A 310 -12.86 14.79 -2.45
CA GLN A 310 -12.71 14.12 -3.75
C GLN A 310 -12.60 15.12 -4.91
N GLU A 311 -13.40 16.19 -4.92
CA GLU A 311 -13.26 17.29 -5.89
C GLU A 311 -11.85 17.89 -5.84
N ALA A 312 -11.32 18.12 -4.64
CA ALA A 312 -9.95 18.60 -4.47
C ALA A 312 -8.90 17.58 -4.96
N ALA A 313 -9.13 16.27 -4.81
CA ALA A 313 -8.27 15.23 -5.36
C ALA A 313 -8.26 15.23 -6.90
N VAL A 314 -9.44 15.35 -7.52
CA VAL A 314 -9.60 15.44 -8.98
C VAL A 314 -8.95 16.71 -9.52
N GLU A 315 -9.21 17.86 -8.90
CA GLU A 315 -8.62 19.13 -9.33
C GLU A 315 -7.08 19.10 -9.24
N LEU A 316 -6.54 18.61 -8.13
CA LEU A 316 -5.10 18.51 -7.92
C LEU A 316 -4.46 17.53 -8.93
N SER A 317 -5.06 16.36 -9.14
CA SER A 317 -4.54 15.34 -10.04
C SER A 317 -4.58 15.77 -11.51
N LEU A 318 -5.65 16.44 -11.95
CA LEU A 318 -5.74 17.00 -13.31
C LEU A 318 -4.75 18.15 -13.54
N LYS A 319 -4.57 19.04 -12.56
CA LYS A 319 -3.56 20.11 -12.64
C LYS A 319 -2.16 19.54 -12.73
N GLU A 320 -1.83 18.53 -11.92
CA GLU A 320 -0.53 17.87 -11.97
C GLU A 320 -0.34 17.15 -13.30
N LEU A 321 -1.34 16.42 -13.81
CA LEU A 321 -1.26 15.77 -15.11
C LEU A 321 -0.97 16.78 -16.24
N ALA A 322 -1.71 17.90 -16.25
CA ALA A 322 -1.51 18.96 -17.24
C ALA A 322 -0.10 19.60 -17.13
N TYR A 323 0.37 19.85 -15.91
CA TYR A 323 1.72 20.36 -15.66
C TYR A 323 2.79 19.42 -16.22
N ARG A 324 2.66 18.12 -15.96
CA ARG A 324 3.63 17.11 -16.42
C ARG A 324 3.61 16.97 -17.94
N GLN A 325 2.42 16.92 -18.54
CA GLN A 325 2.28 16.90 -20.01
C GLN A 325 2.89 18.14 -20.66
N GLY A 326 2.59 19.33 -20.14
CA GLY A 326 3.13 20.60 -20.65
C GLY A 326 4.65 20.72 -20.49
N SER A 327 5.22 20.04 -19.50
CA SER A 327 6.65 20.04 -19.20
C SER A 327 7.42 18.86 -19.84
N GLY A 328 6.74 17.99 -20.59
CA GLY A 328 7.34 16.77 -21.16
C GLY A 328 7.80 15.75 -20.11
N LEU A 329 7.24 15.80 -18.90
CA LEU A 329 7.53 14.87 -17.81
C LEU A 329 6.74 13.55 -17.99
N PRO A 330 7.22 12.44 -17.42
CA PRO A 330 6.55 11.15 -17.55
C PRO A 330 5.18 11.17 -16.85
N VAL A 331 4.18 10.59 -17.50
CA VAL A 331 2.78 10.54 -17.02
C VAL A 331 2.21 9.12 -17.00
N ASN A 332 2.86 8.15 -17.63
CA ASN A 332 2.35 6.78 -17.66
C ASN A 332 2.85 6.00 -16.43
N GLY A 333 2.06 5.01 -16.00
CA GLY A 333 2.46 4.02 -15.02
C GLY A 333 3.37 2.93 -15.59
N SER A 334 3.65 1.93 -14.77
CA SER A 334 4.35 0.71 -15.14
C SER A 334 3.35 -0.27 -15.75
N SER A 335 3.73 -0.90 -16.88
CA SER A 335 2.90 -1.94 -17.49
C SER A 335 2.69 -3.18 -16.61
N GLY A 336 3.45 -3.32 -15.50
CA GLY A 336 3.41 -4.47 -14.60
C GLY A 336 2.73 -4.26 -13.24
N GLY A 337 2.01 -3.14 -13.04
CA GLY A 337 1.26 -2.91 -11.79
C GLY A 337 2.08 -2.48 -10.57
N ASP A 338 3.39 -2.27 -10.73
CA ASP A 338 4.33 -1.79 -9.70
C ASP A 338 4.26 -0.24 -9.51
N ASP A 339 3.07 0.36 -9.69
CA ASP A 339 2.86 1.81 -9.70
C ASP A 339 3.14 2.47 -8.34
N GLU A 340 3.16 1.69 -7.27
CA GLU A 340 3.56 2.12 -5.92
C GLU A 340 5.02 2.60 -5.87
N LYS A 341 5.89 2.05 -6.73
CA LYS A 341 7.31 2.43 -6.80
C LYS A 341 7.55 3.68 -7.65
N ILE A 342 6.54 4.13 -8.39
CA ILE A 342 6.64 5.28 -9.28
C ILE A 342 6.57 6.56 -8.47
N ALA A 343 7.59 7.39 -8.63
CA ALA A 343 7.75 8.61 -7.86
C ALA A 343 6.70 9.67 -8.20
N TRP A 344 6.13 9.65 -9.40
CA TRP A 344 5.21 10.68 -9.88
C TRP A 344 3.76 10.20 -10.00
N LEU A 345 2.85 11.17 -10.08
CA LEU A 345 1.43 10.94 -10.35
C LEU A 345 1.23 10.42 -11.78
N THR A 346 0.63 9.25 -11.93
CA THR A 346 0.37 8.61 -13.22
C THR A 346 -1.02 8.93 -13.76
N ARG A 347 -1.26 8.66 -15.05
CA ARG A 347 -2.60 8.67 -15.65
C ARG A 347 -3.56 7.76 -14.90
N THR A 348 -3.11 6.58 -14.47
CA THR A 348 -3.89 5.67 -13.64
C THR A 348 -4.30 6.32 -12.32
N ASP A 349 -3.40 7.03 -11.62
CA ASP A 349 -3.74 7.73 -10.38
C ASP A 349 -4.85 8.78 -10.60
N VAL A 350 -4.81 9.49 -11.73
CA VAL A 350 -5.84 10.47 -12.13
C VAL A 350 -7.18 9.79 -12.46
N VAL A 351 -7.13 8.64 -13.14
CA VAL A 351 -8.31 7.82 -13.44
C VAL A 351 -8.98 7.37 -12.15
N ILE A 352 -8.21 6.91 -11.17
CA ILE A 352 -8.74 6.49 -9.86
C ILE A 352 -9.47 7.65 -9.17
N ALA A 353 -8.85 8.84 -9.09
CA ALA A 353 -9.49 10.01 -8.48
C ALA A 353 -10.81 10.40 -9.18
N LEU A 354 -10.85 10.33 -10.52
CA LEU A 354 -12.07 10.60 -11.28
C LEU A 354 -13.16 9.56 -11.03
N VAL A 355 -12.79 8.27 -10.98
CA VAL A 355 -13.72 7.16 -10.75
C VAL A 355 -14.33 7.23 -9.36
N GLU A 356 -13.55 7.53 -8.32
CA GLU A 356 -14.07 7.65 -6.95
C GLU A 356 -15.09 8.78 -6.80
N LEU A 357 -14.82 9.95 -7.39
CA LEU A 357 -15.80 11.05 -7.41
C LEU A 357 -17.03 10.67 -8.25
N ALA A 358 -16.83 9.99 -9.38
CA ALA A 358 -17.92 9.54 -10.24
C ALA A 358 -18.82 8.53 -9.52
N GLN A 359 -18.25 7.59 -8.78
CA GLN A 359 -19.01 6.63 -7.97
C GLN A 359 -19.81 7.33 -6.87
N THR A 360 -19.24 8.36 -6.24
CA THR A 360 -19.94 9.18 -5.22
C THR A 360 -21.13 9.93 -5.83
N TYR A 361 -20.97 10.48 -7.02
CA TYR A 361 -22.06 11.11 -7.78
C TYR A 361 -23.10 10.10 -8.27
N PHE A 362 -22.66 8.92 -8.69
CA PHE A 362 -23.55 7.85 -9.13
C PHE A 362 -24.42 7.31 -7.99
N ALA A 363 -23.85 7.19 -6.78
CA ALA A 363 -24.58 6.76 -5.59
C ALA A 363 -25.53 7.85 -5.02
N SER A 364 -25.40 9.09 -5.46
CA SER A 364 -26.19 10.23 -4.98
C SER A 364 -27.48 10.41 -5.79
N ASP A 365 -28.63 10.44 -5.10
CA ASP A 365 -29.98 10.50 -5.71
C ASP A 365 -30.19 11.62 -6.76
N ASN A 366 -29.47 12.75 -6.64
CA ASN A 366 -29.66 13.94 -7.48
C ASN A 366 -28.43 14.30 -8.33
N LYS A 367 -27.38 13.47 -8.34
CA LYS A 367 -26.11 13.79 -9.01
C LYS A 367 -25.65 12.73 -10.02
N ALA A 368 -26.47 11.71 -10.31
CA ALA A 368 -26.12 10.68 -11.29
C ALA A 368 -25.78 11.24 -12.68
N ASP A 369 -26.35 12.39 -13.07
CA ASP A 369 -26.02 13.09 -14.33
C ASP A 369 -24.54 13.55 -14.37
N LEU A 370 -23.94 13.81 -13.21
CA LEU A 370 -22.55 14.29 -13.09
C LEU A 370 -21.53 13.15 -13.14
N SER A 371 -21.92 11.90 -12.91
CA SER A 371 -20.99 10.76 -12.93
C SER A 371 -20.56 10.36 -14.34
N ILE A 372 -21.49 10.41 -15.31
CA ILE A 372 -21.23 10.07 -16.71
C ILE A 372 -20.03 10.82 -17.30
N PRO A 373 -19.94 12.17 -17.24
CA PRO A 373 -18.79 12.88 -17.81
C PRO A 373 -17.47 12.53 -17.10
N LEU A 374 -17.49 12.23 -15.79
CA LEU A 374 -16.30 11.81 -15.06
C LEU A 374 -15.81 10.42 -15.51
N PHE A 375 -16.71 9.45 -15.63
CA PHE A 375 -16.36 8.12 -16.15
C PHE A 375 -15.86 8.18 -17.60
N LEU A 376 -16.48 9.00 -18.45
CA LEU A 376 -16.03 9.19 -19.84
C LEU A 376 -14.64 9.84 -19.90
N ARG A 377 -14.38 10.83 -19.03
CA ARG A 377 -13.05 11.46 -18.94
C ARG A 377 -11.99 10.47 -18.44
N ALA A 378 -12.33 9.69 -17.43
CA ALA A 378 -11.46 8.63 -16.93
C ALA A 378 -11.15 7.61 -18.05
N LEU A 379 -12.15 7.23 -18.85
CA LEU A 379 -12.00 6.26 -19.94
C LEU A 379 -11.10 6.77 -21.05
N GLU A 380 -11.19 8.06 -21.37
CA GLU A 380 -10.30 8.71 -22.32
C GLU A 380 -8.84 8.66 -21.84
N ILE A 381 -8.58 9.05 -20.58
CA ILE A 381 -7.23 9.05 -20.01
C ILE A 381 -6.66 7.63 -19.97
N LEU A 382 -7.47 6.64 -19.56
CA LEU A 382 -7.07 5.24 -19.50
C LEU A 382 -6.70 4.69 -20.88
N ARG A 383 -7.53 4.95 -21.90
CA ARG A 383 -7.23 4.50 -23.28
C ARG A 383 -5.94 5.10 -23.83
N GLN A 384 -5.62 6.34 -23.46
CA GLN A 384 -4.34 6.95 -23.85
C GLN A 384 -3.15 6.27 -23.15
N GLU A 385 -3.34 5.71 -21.96
CA GLU A 385 -2.31 4.95 -21.25
C GLU A 385 -2.14 3.54 -21.84
N GLU A 386 -3.25 2.84 -22.09
CA GLU A 386 -3.28 1.47 -22.60
C GLU A 386 -2.89 1.36 -24.09
N GLY A 387 -3.13 2.42 -24.87
CA GLY A 387 -2.88 2.42 -26.29
C GLY A 387 -3.76 1.38 -27.01
N PRO A 388 -3.19 0.48 -27.84
CA PRO A 388 -3.97 -0.49 -28.60
C PRO A 388 -4.43 -1.71 -27.79
N ASN A 389 -3.88 -1.92 -26.59
CA ASN A 389 -4.07 -3.14 -25.81
C ASN A 389 -5.01 -2.86 -24.63
N PRO A 390 -6.32 -3.12 -24.76
CA PRO A 390 -7.27 -2.85 -23.68
C PRO A 390 -6.97 -3.71 -22.46
N THR A 391 -7.19 -3.16 -21.26
CA THR A 391 -7.06 -3.95 -20.00
C THR A 391 -8.41 -4.15 -19.31
N CYS A 392 -8.41 -4.97 -18.26
CA CYS A 392 -9.59 -5.24 -17.44
C CYS A 392 -10.19 -3.95 -16.83
N ARG A 393 -9.36 -2.93 -16.58
CA ARG A 393 -9.81 -1.61 -16.10
C ARG A 393 -10.68 -0.90 -17.13
N GLN A 394 -10.38 -1.04 -18.42
CA GLN A 394 -11.20 -0.48 -19.48
C GLN A 394 -12.58 -1.15 -19.54
N VAL A 395 -12.64 -2.46 -19.31
CA VAL A 395 -13.92 -3.20 -19.26
C VAL A 395 -14.77 -2.69 -18.09
N MET A 396 -14.18 -2.57 -16.90
CA MET A 396 -14.86 -2.04 -15.70
C MET A 396 -15.46 -0.68 -15.97
N LEU A 397 -14.65 0.25 -16.48
CA LEU A 397 -15.05 1.64 -16.66
C LEU A 397 -16.12 1.83 -17.74
N ILE A 398 -16.12 1.00 -18.79
CA ILE A 398 -17.21 0.98 -19.78
C ILE A 398 -18.49 0.41 -19.17
N GLY A 399 -18.37 -0.57 -18.27
CA GLY A 399 -19.48 -1.06 -17.44
C GLY A 399 -20.07 0.04 -16.56
N ASP A 400 -19.22 0.82 -15.88
CA ASP A 400 -19.64 1.94 -15.04
C ASP A 400 -20.35 3.04 -15.85
N VAL A 401 -19.85 3.36 -17.06
CA VAL A 401 -20.55 4.27 -17.99
C VAL A 401 -21.95 3.74 -18.31
N ALA A 402 -22.08 2.44 -18.60
CA ALA A 402 -23.38 1.83 -18.86
C ALA A 402 -24.30 1.93 -17.64
N ALA A 403 -23.82 1.55 -16.45
CA ALA A 403 -24.57 1.62 -15.21
C ALA A 403 -25.02 3.06 -14.89
N ALA A 404 -24.13 4.05 -15.08
CA ALA A 404 -24.43 5.47 -14.90
C ALA A 404 -25.53 5.96 -15.86
N MET A 405 -25.50 5.55 -17.14
CA MET A 405 -26.59 5.83 -18.09
C MET A 405 -27.91 5.16 -17.67
N GLY A 406 -27.84 3.94 -17.12
CA GLY A 406 -28.97 3.25 -16.53
C GLY A 406 -29.60 4.01 -15.36
N GLY A 407 -28.77 4.49 -14.43
CA GLY A 407 -29.19 5.36 -13.33
C GLY A 407 -29.83 6.66 -13.84
N ARG A 408 -29.23 7.28 -14.86
CA ARG A 408 -29.79 8.48 -15.52
C ARG A 408 -31.18 8.24 -16.09
N ALA A 409 -31.45 7.06 -16.64
CA ALA A 409 -32.75 6.72 -17.22
C ALA A 409 -33.87 6.67 -16.16
N GLN A 410 -33.53 6.48 -14.88
CA GLN A 410 -34.48 6.49 -13.77
C GLN A 410 -34.85 7.92 -13.32
N LEU A 411 -34.05 8.92 -13.67
CA LEU A 411 -34.32 10.32 -13.34
C LEU A 411 -35.34 10.96 -14.30
N PRO A 412 -36.10 11.98 -13.85
CA PRO A 412 -37.04 12.69 -14.70
C PRO A 412 -36.38 13.35 -15.93
N PHE A 413 -36.98 13.19 -17.10
CA PHE A 413 -36.57 13.90 -18.32
C PHE A 413 -37.46 15.14 -18.53
N ARG A 414 -36.84 16.27 -18.87
CA ARG A 414 -37.54 17.53 -19.23
C ARG A 414 -37.61 17.67 -20.76
N VAL A 415 -38.34 16.76 -21.39
CA VAL A 415 -38.53 16.68 -22.85
C VAL A 415 -39.99 16.40 -23.16
N GLU A 416 -40.42 16.59 -24.41
CA GLU A 416 -41.81 16.38 -24.84
C GLU A 416 -42.29 14.94 -24.63
N ASP A 417 -41.42 13.95 -24.90
CA ASP A 417 -41.69 12.52 -24.67
C ASP A 417 -40.65 11.90 -23.72
N PRO A 418 -40.90 11.93 -22.40
CA PRO A 418 -40.01 11.35 -21.39
C PRO A 418 -39.85 9.83 -21.50
N GLU A 419 -40.85 9.10 -22.00
CA GLU A 419 -40.81 7.64 -22.10
C GLU A 419 -39.89 7.19 -23.24
N ALA A 420 -40.02 7.83 -24.41
CA ALA A 420 -39.10 7.58 -25.52
C ALA A 420 -37.66 7.95 -25.14
N ALA A 421 -37.44 9.06 -24.45
CA ALA A 421 -36.11 9.46 -23.98
C ALA A 421 -35.52 8.44 -22.98
N ARG A 422 -36.33 7.91 -22.07
CA ARG A 422 -35.92 6.82 -21.16
C ARG A 422 -35.55 5.57 -21.95
N ALA A 423 -36.41 5.12 -22.86
CA ALA A 423 -36.16 3.92 -23.65
C ALA A 423 -34.86 4.03 -24.47
N GLN A 424 -34.66 5.18 -25.13
CA GLN A 424 -33.43 5.47 -25.87
C GLN A 424 -32.20 5.47 -24.98
N THR A 425 -32.28 6.04 -23.77
CA THR A 425 -31.17 6.07 -22.81
C THR A 425 -30.79 4.65 -22.37
N ILE A 426 -31.77 3.79 -22.08
CA ILE A 426 -31.52 2.39 -21.72
C ILE A 426 -30.93 1.61 -22.90
N ASP A 427 -31.40 1.85 -24.13
CA ASP A 427 -30.84 1.20 -25.31
C ASP A 427 -29.39 1.62 -25.59
N ASN A 428 -29.07 2.90 -25.38
CA ASN A 428 -27.69 3.39 -25.43
C ASN A 428 -26.84 2.72 -24.34
N ALA A 429 -27.33 2.67 -23.09
CA ALA A 429 -26.63 2.04 -21.98
C ALA A 429 -26.34 0.56 -22.25
N ARG A 430 -27.29 -0.16 -22.86
CA ARG A 430 -27.12 -1.55 -23.28
C ARG A 430 -26.02 -1.73 -24.32
N GLN A 431 -25.87 -0.80 -25.27
CA GLN A 431 -24.78 -0.83 -26.24
C GLN A 431 -23.41 -0.65 -25.58
N TRP A 432 -23.31 0.25 -24.58
CA TRP A 432 -22.09 0.40 -23.78
C TRP A 432 -21.75 -0.88 -23.01
N ALA A 433 -22.73 -1.49 -22.33
CA ALA A 433 -22.51 -2.76 -21.63
C ALA A 433 -22.10 -3.89 -22.58
N ALA A 434 -22.74 -4.01 -23.75
CA ALA A 434 -22.34 -4.98 -24.77
C ALA A 434 -20.90 -4.74 -25.26
N LYS A 435 -20.50 -3.47 -25.40
CA LYS A 435 -19.13 -3.10 -25.79
C LYS A 435 -18.10 -3.51 -24.74
N ALA A 436 -18.44 -3.43 -23.45
CA ALA A 436 -17.55 -3.90 -22.39
C ALA A 436 -17.26 -5.40 -22.53
N LEU A 437 -18.28 -6.23 -22.80
CA LEU A 437 -18.10 -7.67 -23.03
C LEU A 437 -17.26 -7.96 -24.28
N GLU A 438 -17.50 -7.23 -25.38
CA GLU A 438 -16.69 -7.36 -26.61
C GLU A 438 -15.21 -7.02 -26.37
N ILE A 439 -14.93 -6.00 -25.54
CA ILE A 439 -13.56 -5.65 -25.18
C ILE A 439 -12.95 -6.73 -24.30
N ASN A 440 -13.69 -7.25 -23.32
CA ASN A 440 -13.21 -8.34 -22.48
C ASN A 440 -12.82 -9.60 -23.28
N GLU A 441 -13.53 -9.89 -24.37
CA GLU A 441 -13.19 -11.00 -25.28
C GLU A 441 -11.88 -10.77 -26.07
N ARG A 442 -11.47 -9.52 -26.25
CA ARG A 442 -10.20 -9.18 -26.93
C ARG A 442 -8.98 -9.25 -26.03
N ILE A 443 -9.18 -9.21 -24.71
CA ILE A 443 -8.10 -9.32 -23.73
C ILE A 443 -7.58 -10.77 -23.74
N PRO A 444 -6.27 -11.01 -23.95
CA PRO A 444 -5.70 -12.35 -23.89
C PRO A 444 -5.97 -13.02 -22.54
N GLU A 445 -6.28 -14.32 -22.52
CA GLU A 445 -6.63 -15.02 -21.28
C GLU A 445 -5.51 -14.97 -20.21
N GLY A 446 -4.24 -14.95 -20.64
CA GLY A 446 -3.09 -14.82 -19.73
C GLY A 446 -2.93 -13.42 -19.11
N GLU A 447 -3.63 -12.42 -19.62
CA GLU A 447 -3.62 -11.03 -19.12
C GLU A 447 -4.88 -10.69 -18.33
N LYS A 448 -5.86 -11.60 -18.25
CA LYS A 448 -7.08 -11.40 -17.46
C LYS A 448 -6.77 -11.60 -15.98
N ASP A 449 -6.89 -10.52 -15.24
CA ASP A 449 -6.84 -10.54 -13.78
C ASP A 449 -8.24 -10.70 -13.17
N GLU A 450 -8.31 -10.71 -11.85
CA GLU A 450 -9.55 -10.72 -11.08
C GLU A 450 -10.51 -9.59 -11.49
N GLY A 451 -9.96 -8.43 -11.88
CA GLY A 451 -10.72 -7.28 -12.35
C GLY A 451 -11.56 -7.59 -13.58
N CYS A 452 -11.07 -8.38 -14.53
CA CYS A 452 -11.86 -8.79 -15.70
C CYS A 452 -13.08 -9.64 -15.30
N TYR A 453 -12.92 -10.55 -14.33
CA TYR A 453 -14.00 -11.41 -13.86
C TYR A 453 -15.08 -10.60 -13.15
N VAL A 454 -14.69 -9.74 -12.20
CA VAL A 454 -15.62 -8.86 -11.47
C VAL A 454 -16.33 -7.92 -12.43
N SER A 455 -15.61 -7.33 -13.39
CA SER A 455 -16.19 -6.45 -14.41
C SER A 455 -17.22 -7.18 -15.28
N CYS A 456 -16.96 -8.43 -15.66
CA CYS A 456 -17.93 -9.24 -16.41
C CYS A 456 -19.20 -9.51 -15.61
N VAL A 457 -19.08 -9.79 -14.31
CA VAL A 457 -20.24 -9.98 -13.43
C VAL A 457 -21.04 -8.69 -13.33
N HIS A 458 -20.37 -7.56 -13.08
CA HIS A 458 -20.97 -6.23 -13.03
C HIS A 458 -21.72 -5.91 -14.33
N VAL A 459 -21.08 -6.05 -15.49
CA VAL A 459 -21.69 -5.75 -16.80
C VAL A 459 -22.91 -6.63 -17.08
N LYS A 460 -22.84 -7.94 -16.75
CA LYS A 460 -23.97 -8.85 -16.91
C LYS A 460 -25.12 -8.51 -15.95
N TYR A 461 -24.81 -8.11 -14.72
CA TYR A 461 -25.81 -7.62 -13.77
C TYR A 461 -26.55 -6.40 -14.33
N THR A 462 -25.79 -5.40 -14.80
CA THR A 462 -26.30 -4.17 -15.42
C THR A 462 -27.18 -4.46 -16.64
N LEU A 463 -26.81 -5.42 -17.51
CA LEU A 463 -27.67 -5.89 -18.61
C LEU A 463 -28.98 -6.51 -18.13
N GLY A 464 -28.94 -7.23 -17.00
CA GLY A 464 -30.13 -7.78 -16.34
C GLY A 464 -31.07 -6.67 -15.84
N GLU A 465 -30.52 -5.62 -15.25
CA GLU A 465 -31.29 -4.46 -14.78
C GLU A 465 -31.98 -3.74 -15.94
N PHE A 466 -31.28 -3.52 -17.06
CA PHE A 466 -31.87 -2.90 -18.25
C PHE A 466 -33.00 -3.73 -18.84
N ALA A 467 -32.82 -5.04 -18.93
CA ALA A 467 -33.87 -5.93 -19.37
C ALA A 467 -35.07 -5.92 -18.42
N GLU A 468 -34.85 -5.84 -17.09
CA GLU A 468 -35.91 -5.72 -16.10
C GLU A 468 -36.67 -4.38 -16.25
N GLN A 469 -35.96 -3.27 -16.43
CA GLN A 469 -36.54 -1.93 -16.65
C GLN A 469 -37.38 -1.85 -17.92
N GLN A 470 -37.00 -2.59 -18.97
CA GLN A 470 -37.75 -2.71 -20.23
C GLN A 470 -38.90 -3.74 -20.18
N GLY A 471 -39.12 -4.41 -19.03
CA GLY A 471 -40.14 -5.46 -18.90
C GLY A 471 -39.79 -6.79 -19.59
N LYS A 472 -38.55 -6.96 -20.08
CA LYS A 472 -38.04 -8.17 -20.74
C LYS A 472 -37.58 -9.21 -19.72
N LEU A 473 -38.51 -9.71 -18.90
CA LEU A 473 -38.20 -10.54 -17.73
C LEU A 473 -37.43 -11.83 -18.05
N LYS A 474 -37.72 -12.47 -19.20
CA LYS A 474 -36.98 -13.69 -19.63
C LYS A 474 -35.50 -13.39 -19.89
N GLU A 475 -35.22 -12.25 -20.49
CA GLU A 475 -33.86 -11.79 -20.79
C GLU A 475 -33.15 -11.37 -19.50
N ALA A 476 -33.82 -10.61 -18.62
CA ALA A 476 -33.30 -10.23 -17.31
C ALA A 476 -32.90 -11.47 -16.49
N LYS A 477 -33.76 -12.50 -16.46
CA LYS A 477 -33.48 -13.77 -15.78
C LYS A 477 -32.26 -14.48 -16.35
N LYS A 478 -32.04 -14.43 -17.66
CA LYS A 478 -30.85 -15.01 -18.30
C LYS A 478 -29.59 -14.29 -17.84
N TRP A 479 -29.58 -12.96 -17.88
CA TRP A 479 -28.43 -12.15 -17.49
C TRP A 479 -28.08 -12.29 -16.01
N TYR A 480 -29.08 -12.20 -15.11
CA TYR A 480 -28.85 -12.39 -13.68
C TYR A 480 -28.31 -13.78 -13.32
N ARG A 481 -28.74 -14.84 -14.02
CA ARG A 481 -28.13 -16.17 -13.83
C ARG A 481 -26.66 -16.20 -14.24
N GLN A 482 -26.34 -15.66 -15.42
CA GLN A 482 -24.95 -15.63 -15.89
C GLN A 482 -24.04 -14.78 -15.00
N ALA A 483 -24.57 -13.68 -14.44
CA ALA A 483 -23.86 -12.88 -13.45
C ALA A 483 -23.68 -13.67 -12.14
N LEU A 484 -24.72 -14.36 -11.66
CA LEU A 484 -24.67 -15.19 -10.45
C LEU A 484 -23.65 -16.33 -10.56
N ASP A 485 -23.61 -17.02 -11.70
CA ASP A 485 -22.66 -18.10 -11.94
C ASP A 485 -21.21 -17.56 -11.89
N GLY A 486 -20.97 -16.39 -12.50
CA GLY A 486 -19.67 -15.72 -12.43
C GLY A 486 -19.31 -15.23 -11.01
N ALA A 487 -20.28 -14.70 -10.27
CA ALA A 487 -20.07 -14.27 -8.89
C ALA A 487 -19.71 -15.43 -7.95
N LYS A 488 -20.33 -16.61 -8.15
CA LYS A 488 -20.04 -17.81 -7.38
C LYS A 488 -18.63 -18.34 -7.68
N ASP A 489 -18.22 -18.34 -8.94
CA ASP A 489 -16.86 -18.68 -9.34
C ASP A 489 -15.84 -17.70 -8.74
N TYR A 490 -16.13 -16.40 -8.77
CA TYR A 490 -15.29 -15.38 -8.13
C TYR A 490 -15.17 -15.60 -6.61
N ALA A 491 -16.28 -15.78 -5.90
CA ALA A 491 -16.28 -16.00 -4.45
C ALA A 491 -15.53 -17.29 -4.03
N GLN A 492 -15.47 -18.31 -4.89
CA GLN A 492 -14.67 -19.51 -4.61
C GLN A 492 -13.16 -19.23 -4.73
N ARG A 493 -12.75 -18.33 -5.62
CA ARG A 493 -11.35 -17.94 -5.82
C ARG A 493 -10.90 -16.93 -4.77
N ALA A 494 -11.77 -16.00 -4.39
CA ALA A 494 -11.54 -14.93 -3.43
C ALA A 494 -12.21 -15.22 -2.07
N ALA A 495 -11.95 -16.40 -1.49
CA ALA A 495 -12.62 -16.83 -0.26
C ALA A 495 -12.37 -15.91 0.96
N ASP A 496 -11.28 -15.13 0.93
CA ASP A 496 -10.93 -14.16 1.97
C ASP A 496 -11.55 -12.77 1.73
N ASP A 497 -12.21 -12.54 0.59
CA ASP A 497 -12.90 -11.28 0.28
C ASP A 497 -14.35 -11.30 0.82
N PRO A 498 -14.67 -10.53 1.87
CA PRO A 498 -16.00 -10.48 2.44
C PRO A 498 -17.05 -9.94 1.46
N GLU A 499 -16.68 -9.11 0.49
CA GLU A 499 -17.60 -8.50 -0.47
C GLU A 499 -18.10 -9.49 -1.52
N SER A 500 -17.35 -10.57 -1.76
CA SER A 500 -17.72 -11.64 -2.70
C SER A 500 -19.03 -12.34 -2.30
N GLY A 501 -19.29 -12.48 -1.00
CA GLY A 501 -20.53 -13.07 -0.47
C GLY A 501 -21.74 -12.17 -0.68
N ASP A 502 -21.57 -10.86 -0.48
CA ASP A 502 -22.63 -9.86 -0.66
C ASP A 502 -23.05 -9.76 -2.13
N LEU A 503 -22.10 -9.86 -3.06
CA LEU A 503 -22.37 -9.90 -4.50
C LEU A 503 -23.24 -11.09 -4.89
N VAL A 504 -22.94 -12.29 -4.36
CA VAL A 504 -23.75 -13.49 -4.59
C VAL A 504 -25.16 -13.30 -4.04
N ALA A 505 -25.28 -12.80 -2.80
CA ALA A 505 -26.58 -12.56 -2.17
C ALA A 505 -27.44 -11.56 -2.95
N LEU A 506 -26.83 -10.47 -3.46
CA LEU A 506 -27.49 -9.48 -4.32
C LEU A 506 -28.06 -10.10 -5.60
N LEU A 507 -27.27 -10.94 -6.26
CA LEU A 507 -27.65 -11.60 -7.51
C LEU A 507 -28.74 -12.65 -7.29
N GLU A 508 -28.69 -13.41 -6.19
CA GLU A 508 -29.76 -14.34 -5.80
C GLU A 508 -31.06 -13.60 -5.52
N ALA A 509 -31.01 -12.48 -4.80
CA ALA A 509 -32.17 -11.64 -4.53
C ALA A 509 -32.77 -11.06 -5.83
N SER A 510 -31.93 -10.62 -6.76
CA SER A 510 -32.36 -10.06 -8.05
C SER A 510 -32.99 -11.12 -8.96
N LEU A 511 -32.41 -12.32 -9.00
CA LEU A 511 -32.96 -13.45 -9.74
C LEU A 511 -34.30 -13.91 -9.14
N ALA A 512 -34.42 -13.96 -7.82
CA ALA A 512 -35.66 -14.29 -7.13
C ALA A 512 -36.75 -13.24 -7.40
N ARG A 513 -36.38 -11.95 -7.41
CA ARG A 513 -37.30 -10.83 -7.71
C ARG A 513 -37.90 -10.95 -9.11
N VAL A 514 -37.07 -11.16 -10.13
CA VAL A 514 -37.56 -11.32 -11.52
C VAL A 514 -38.31 -12.63 -11.72
N SER A 515 -37.97 -13.69 -10.99
CA SER A 515 -38.68 -14.97 -11.10
C SER A 515 -40.10 -14.96 -10.53
N LYS A 516 -40.42 -13.97 -9.68
CA LYS A 516 -41.75 -13.80 -9.08
C LYS A 516 -42.68 -12.89 -9.90
N LYS A 517 -42.11 -12.07 -10.79
CA LYS A 517 -42.84 -11.24 -11.76
C LYS A 517 -43.12 -12.09 -13.00
#